data_AF-D8G5P0-F1
#
_entry.id   AF-D8G5P0-F1
#
_cell.length_a   1.000
_cell.length_b   1.000
_cell.length_c   1.000
_cell.angle_alpha   90.00
_cell.angle_beta   90.00
_cell.angle_gamma   90.00
#
_symmetry.space_group_name_H-M   'P 1'
#
loop_
_entity.id
_entity.type
_entity.pdbx_description
1 polymer ?
#
loop_
_entity_poly.entity_id
_entity_poly.type
_entity_poly.pdbx_seq_one_letter_code
_entity_poly.pdbx_strand_id
1 'polypeptide(L)'
;MRDVLKNLMDGLNEVWLKTGKYWKVPCKAAITQARQRLGAGVMTQLFHQLVKPMATVETVGAFLNGLRIIAIDGTCLDIPDSDENARVFGRPGSRPGTRAAFPKARLVILVEAGTHLIFDR
;
A
#
# COMPACT_ATOMS: atom_id res chain seq x y z
N MET A 1 -14.97 -2.85 -6.89
CA MET A 1 -14.77 -2.24 -5.55
C MET A 1 -16.04 -2.20 -4.71
N ARG A 2 -17.24 -1.90 -5.27
CA ARG A 2 -18.50 -2.04 -4.51
C ARG A 2 -18.70 -3.47 -4.01
N ASP A 3 -18.38 -4.46 -4.85
CA ASP A 3 -18.66 -5.86 -4.54
C ASP A 3 -17.77 -6.40 -3.42
N VAL A 4 -16.48 -6.03 -3.40
CA VAL A 4 -15.56 -6.42 -2.32
C VAL A 4 -15.97 -5.84 -0.97
N LEU A 5 -16.31 -4.55 -0.92
CA LEU A 5 -16.73 -3.92 0.33
C LEU A 5 -18.09 -4.41 0.77
N LYS A 6 -19.00 -4.67 -0.17
CA LYS A 6 -20.27 -5.32 0.13
C LYS A 6 -20.05 -6.70 0.75
N ASN A 7 -19.24 -7.56 0.13
CA ASN A 7 -18.93 -8.89 0.64
C ASN A 7 -18.29 -8.83 2.03
N LEU A 8 -17.38 -7.88 2.26
CA LEU A 8 -16.80 -7.64 3.58
C LEU A 8 -17.86 -7.22 4.60
N MET A 9 -18.75 -6.30 4.24
CA MET A 9 -19.81 -5.85 5.13
C MET A 9 -20.84 -6.93 5.42
N ASP A 10 -21.17 -7.77 4.43
CA ASP A 10 -22.11 -8.88 4.58
C ASP A 10 -21.55 -9.90 5.59
N GLY A 11 -20.28 -10.30 5.43
CA GLY A 11 -19.62 -11.20 6.39
C GLY A 11 -19.45 -10.59 7.80
N LEU A 12 -19.13 -9.30 7.89
CA LEU A 12 -19.10 -8.60 9.19
C LEU A 12 -20.49 -8.53 9.82
N ASN A 13 -21.53 -8.25 9.05
CA ASN A 13 -22.89 -8.23 9.58
C ASN A 13 -23.27 -9.61 10.09
N GLU A 14 -23.00 -10.70 9.37
CA GLU A 14 -23.28 -12.07 9.83
C GLU A 14 -22.69 -12.38 11.21
N VAL A 15 -21.43 -12.00 11.45
CA VAL A 15 -20.75 -12.22 12.74
C VAL A 15 -21.33 -11.32 13.84
N TRP A 16 -21.74 -10.09 13.49
CA TRP A 16 -22.15 -9.05 14.45
C TRP A 16 -23.67 -8.95 14.67
N LEU A 17 -24.47 -9.71 13.92
CA LEU A 17 -25.92 -9.86 14.13
C LEU A 17 -26.25 -10.22 15.59
N LYS A 18 -25.43 -11.06 16.21
CA LYS A 18 -25.56 -11.48 17.63
C LYS A 18 -25.43 -10.33 18.62
N THR A 19 -24.88 -9.19 18.20
CA THR A 19 -24.69 -7.99 19.02
C THR A 19 -25.67 -6.86 18.68
N GLY A 20 -26.61 -7.09 17.75
CA GLY A 20 -27.57 -6.07 17.29
C GLY A 20 -26.94 -4.91 16.51
N LYS A 21 -25.67 -5.03 16.10
CA LYS A 21 -24.96 -4.00 15.35
C LYS A 21 -25.02 -4.30 13.85
N TYR A 22 -25.45 -3.29 13.09
CA TYR A 22 -25.56 -3.35 11.63
C TYR A 22 -24.68 -2.29 11.01
N TRP A 23 -23.88 -2.71 10.03
CA TRP A 23 -22.98 -1.84 9.30
C TRP A 23 -23.48 -1.60 7.88
N LYS A 24 -23.45 -0.34 7.46
CA LYS A 24 -23.82 0.06 6.10
C LYS A 24 -22.62 -0.07 5.17
N VAL A 25 -22.87 -0.51 3.93
CA VAL A 25 -21.84 -0.52 2.87
C VAL A 25 -21.43 0.93 2.56
N PRO A 26 -20.15 1.30 2.72
CA PRO A 26 -19.70 2.66 2.47
C PRO A 26 -19.77 2.99 0.98
N CYS A 27 -20.21 4.21 0.65
CA CYS A 27 -20.17 4.69 -0.72
C CYS A 27 -18.73 5.07 -1.13
N LYS A 28 -18.49 5.19 -2.44
CA LYS A 28 -17.16 5.56 -2.97
C LYS A 28 -16.61 6.85 -2.35
N ALA A 29 -17.46 7.87 -2.20
CA ALA A 29 -17.07 9.16 -1.63
C ALA A 29 -16.66 9.05 -0.16
N ALA A 30 -17.37 8.24 0.64
CA ALA A 30 -17.03 8.02 2.04
C ALA A 30 -15.65 7.38 2.21
N ILE A 31 -15.28 6.45 1.32
CA ILE A 31 -13.94 5.84 1.32
C ILE A 31 -12.87 6.88 0.99
N THR A 32 -13.10 7.70 -0.03
CA THR A 32 -12.17 8.78 -0.40
C THR A 32 -11.97 9.77 0.75
N GLN A 33 -13.05 10.22 1.40
CA GLN A 33 -12.98 11.12 2.55
C GLN A 33 -12.28 10.47 3.75
N ALA A 34 -12.53 9.18 4.01
CA ALA A 34 -11.85 8.45 5.07
C ALA A 34 -10.34 8.36 4.81
N ARG A 35 -9.92 8.10 3.56
CA ARG A 35 -8.49 8.10 3.18
C ARG A 35 -7.84 9.47 3.38
N GLN A 36 -8.54 10.55 3.00
CA GLN A 36 -8.05 11.92 3.20
C GLN A 36 -7.88 12.25 4.69
N ARG A 37 -8.80 11.79 5.55
CA ARG A 37 -8.73 11.99 7.01
C ARG A 37 -7.58 11.24 7.69
N LEU A 38 -7.19 10.07 7.20
CA LEU A 38 -6.10 9.28 7.81
C LEU A 38 -4.75 9.98 7.66
N GLY A 39 -4.49 10.57 6.48
CA GLY A 39 -3.23 11.25 6.19
C GLY A 39 -2.01 10.31 6.09
N ALA A 40 -0.88 10.87 5.66
CA ALA A 40 0.34 10.10 5.40
C ALA A 40 1.03 9.59 6.68
N GLY A 41 0.92 10.32 7.79
CA GLY A 41 1.55 9.93 9.07
C GLY A 41 1.03 8.60 9.61
N VAL A 42 -0.29 8.39 9.60
CA VAL A 42 -0.90 7.13 10.03
C VAL A 42 -0.51 5.98 9.10
N MET A 43 -0.50 6.23 7.79
CA MET A 43 -0.05 5.21 6.82
C MET A 43 1.41 4.83 7.01
N THR A 44 2.27 5.79 7.34
CA THR A 44 3.69 5.55 7.64
C THR A 44 3.85 4.68 8.89
N GLN A 45 3.12 4.99 9.96
CA GLN A 45 3.15 4.17 11.18
C GLN A 45 2.66 2.75 10.93
N LEU A 46 1.56 2.61 10.18
CA LEU A 46 1.01 1.30 9.82
C LEU A 46 2.00 0.50 8.97
N PHE A 47 2.67 1.15 8.02
CA PHE A 47 3.72 0.53 7.22
C PHE A 47 4.81 -0.05 8.12
N HIS A 48 5.38 0.73 9.05
CA HIS A 48 6.41 0.24 9.95
C HIS A 48 5.96 -0.87 10.90
N GLN A 49 4.67 -0.98 11.21
CA GLN A 49 4.14 -2.06 12.05
C GLN A 49 3.93 -3.36 11.28
N LEU A 50 3.56 -3.27 10.00
CA LEU A 50 3.11 -4.43 9.22
C LEU A 50 4.16 -4.97 8.26
N VAL A 51 5.05 -4.12 7.75
CA VAL A 51 5.90 -4.40 6.59
C VAL A 51 7.23 -5.03 7.05
N LYS A 52 7.13 -6.29 7.48
CA LYS A 52 8.24 -7.13 7.99
C LYS A 52 8.33 -8.45 7.23
N PRO A 53 9.50 -9.14 7.23
CA PRO A 53 9.63 -10.47 6.65
C PRO A 53 8.64 -11.46 7.29
N MET A 54 7.95 -12.26 6.49
CA MET A 54 6.94 -13.20 6.97
C MET A 54 7.28 -14.65 6.66
N ALA A 55 8.20 -14.93 5.74
CA ALA A 55 8.59 -16.29 5.42
C ALA A 55 9.25 -16.97 6.62
N THR A 56 8.84 -18.21 6.84
CA THR A 56 9.46 -19.17 7.74
C THR A 56 10.36 -20.11 6.95
N VAL A 57 11.19 -20.90 7.63
CA VAL A 57 12.03 -21.94 6.98
C VAL A 57 11.20 -22.99 6.23
N GLU A 58 9.92 -23.13 6.57
CA GLU A 58 8.95 -24.01 5.92
C GLU A 58 8.35 -23.38 4.65
N THR A 59 8.52 -22.08 4.45
CA THR A 59 8.00 -21.37 3.29
C THR A 59 8.79 -21.78 2.04
N VAL A 60 8.11 -22.48 1.14
CA VAL A 60 8.69 -23.01 -0.10
C VAL A 60 9.35 -21.89 -0.90
N GLY A 61 10.61 -22.09 -1.28
CA GLY A 61 11.37 -21.13 -2.10
C GLY A 61 11.82 -19.86 -1.39
N ALA A 62 11.57 -19.70 -0.09
CA ALA A 62 12.02 -18.52 0.66
C ALA A 62 13.49 -18.57 1.09
N PHE A 63 14.10 -19.76 1.11
CA PHE A 63 15.47 -19.96 1.59
C PHE A 63 16.27 -20.86 0.65
N LEU A 64 17.57 -20.55 0.52
CA LEU A 64 18.58 -21.39 -0.12
C LEU A 64 19.74 -21.58 0.86
N ASN A 65 20.00 -22.82 1.27
CA ASN A 65 21.05 -23.17 2.24
C ASN A 65 20.99 -22.33 3.54
N GLY A 66 19.78 -22.11 4.08
CA GLY A 66 19.58 -21.32 5.29
C GLY A 66 19.63 -19.80 5.10
N LEU A 67 19.97 -19.31 3.90
CA LEU A 67 19.94 -17.88 3.56
C LEU A 67 18.60 -17.51 2.96
N ARG A 68 18.00 -16.41 3.43
CA ARG A 68 16.72 -15.90 2.91
C ARG A 68 16.93 -15.32 1.51
N ILE A 69 16.08 -15.71 0.56
CA ILE A 69 16.10 -15.20 -0.80
C ILE A 69 15.25 -13.93 -0.87
N ILE A 70 15.90 -12.83 -1.22
CA ILE A 70 15.29 -11.50 -1.33
C ILE A 70 15.57 -10.96 -2.73
N ALA A 71 14.53 -10.51 -3.41
CA ALA A 71 14.64 -9.73 -4.63
C ALA A 71 14.71 -8.24 -4.30
N ILE A 72 15.49 -7.51 -5.08
CA ILE A 72 15.58 -6.04 -5.01
C ILE A 72 15.05 -5.52 -6.33
N ASP A 73 14.03 -4.66 -6.27
CA ASP A 73 13.46 -4.05 -7.47
C ASP A 73 13.27 -2.54 -7.30
N GLY A 74 13.39 -1.82 -8.40
CA GLY A 74 13.23 -0.37 -8.47
C GLY A 74 11.92 0.01 -9.16
N THR A 75 11.13 0.88 -8.55
CA THR A 75 9.88 1.37 -9.15
C THR A 75 9.71 2.87 -9.06
N CYS A 76 8.90 3.43 -9.95
CA CYS A 76 8.55 4.85 -9.99
C CYS A 76 7.04 5.01 -9.95
N LEU A 77 6.53 5.72 -8.94
CA LEU A 77 5.11 5.97 -8.74
C LEU A 77 4.78 7.44 -9.02
N ASP A 78 3.67 7.66 -9.72
CA ASP A 78 3.04 8.98 -9.79
C ASP A 78 2.44 9.32 -8.43
N ILE A 79 2.69 10.54 -7.97
CA ILE A 79 2.06 11.07 -6.77
C ILE A 79 1.19 12.29 -7.12
N PRO A 80 0.18 12.62 -6.29
CA PRO A 80 -0.72 13.73 -6.57
C PRO A 80 0.03 15.02 -6.87
N ASP A 81 -0.45 15.75 -7.88
CA ASP A 81 0.11 17.04 -8.24
C ASP A 81 -0.21 18.07 -7.15
N SER A 82 0.82 18.42 -6.37
CA SER A 82 0.82 19.54 -5.45
C SER A 82 2.21 20.17 -5.40
N ASP A 83 2.28 21.45 -5.03
CA ASP A 83 3.56 22.15 -4.87
C ASP A 83 4.43 21.53 -3.75
N GLU A 84 3.80 21.01 -2.71
CA GLU A 84 4.46 20.29 -1.62
C GLU A 84 5.12 19.00 -2.14
N ASN A 85 4.36 18.15 -2.84
CA ASN A 85 4.88 16.91 -3.42
C ASN A 85 5.94 17.19 -4.49
N ALA A 86 5.72 18.20 -5.33
CA ALA A 86 6.69 18.58 -6.36
C ALA A 86 8.01 19.07 -5.75
N ARG A 87 7.97 19.75 -4.61
CA ARG A 87 9.17 20.20 -3.88
C ARG A 87 9.96 19.03 -3.30
N VAL A 88 9.28 18.03 -2.73
CA VAL A 88 9.92 16.88 -2.06
C VAL A 88 10.43 15.85 -3.06
N PHE A 89 9.59 15.45 -4.02
CA PHE A 89 9.88 14.32 -4.91
C PHE A 89 10.43 14.74 -6.28
N GLY A 90 10.27 16.01 -6.64
CA GLY A 90 10.67 16.52 -7.93
C GLY A 90 9.81 15.99 -9.08
N ARG A 91 10.07 16.52 -10.27
CA ARG A 91 9.44 16.08 -11.52
C ARG A 91 10.48 15.54 -12.48
N PRO A 92 10.17 14.48 -13.24
CA PRO A 92 11.07 13.99 -14.26
C PRO A 92 11.26 15.05 -15.35
N GLY A 93 12.42 15.02 -16.01
CA GLY A 93 12.71 15.88 -17.14
C GLY A 93 11.71 15.68 -18.27
N SER A 94 11.34 16.78 -18.92
CA SER A 94 10.42 16.82 -20.07
C SER A 94 11.03 17.62 -21.21
N ARG A 95 10.41 17.58 -22.39
CA ARG A 95 10.88 18.32 -23.57
C ARG A 95 10.99 19.83 -23.27
N PRO A 96 11.93 20.56 -23.88
CA PRO A 96 12.02 22.01 -23.69
C PRO A 96 10.67 22.71 -23.87
N GLY A 97 10.33 23.61 -22.95
CA GLY A 97 9.04 24.31 -22.93
C GLY A 97 7.87 23.50 -22.35
N THR A 98 8.08 22.27 -21.86
CA THR A 98 7.04 21.44 -21.24
C THR A 98 7.41 21.03 -19.81
N ARG A 99 6.41 20.60 -19.02
CA ARG A 99 6.58 20.10 -17.65
C ARG A 99 5.86 18.75 -17.51
N ALA A 100 6.47 17.81 -16.80
CA ALA A 100 5.82 16.54 -16.48
C ALA A 100 4.54 16.76 -15.63
N ALA A 101 3.46 16.03 -15.96
CA ALA A 101 2.15 16.20 -15.35
C ALA A 101 2.12 15.90 -13.85
N PHE A 102 2.97 14.98 -13.37
CA PHE A 102 3.00 14.58 -11.97
C PHE A 102 4.44 14.53 -11.44
N PRO A 103 4.65 14.85 -10.15
CA PRO A 103 5.86 14.46 -9.43
C PRO A 103 5.99 12.93 -9.36
N LYS A 104 7.21 12.43 -9.15
CA LYS A 104 7.49 10.98 -9.14
C LYS A 104 8.20 10.56 -7.87
N ALA A 105 7.61 9.64 -7.11
CA ALA A 105 8.32 8.93 -6.05
C ALA A 105 9.13 7.78 -6.67
N ARG A 106 10.44 7.74 -6.40
CA ARG A 106 11.33 6.66 -6.83
C ARG A 106 11.67 5.81 -5.63
N LEU A 107 11.46 4.51 -5.74
CA LEU A 107 11.61 3.56 -4.65
C LEU A 107 12.51 2.42 -5.08
N VAL A 108 13.30 1.91 -4.14
CA VAL A 108 13.93 0.59 -4.22
C VAL A 108 13.30 -0.23 -3.10
N ILE A 109 12.77 -1.39 -3.44
CA ILE A 109 12.02 -2.25 -2.54
C ILE A 109 12.71 -3.60 -2.36
N LEU A 110 12.67 -4.13 -1.14
CA LEU A 110 13.04 -5.51 -0.84
C LEU A 110 11.77 -6.35 -0.91
N VAL A 111 11.82 -7.44 -1.67
CA VAL A 111 10.72 -8.37 -1.84
C VAL A 111 11.18 -9.76 -1.44
N GLU A 112 10.48 -10.37 -0.50
CA GLU A 112 10.74 -11.74 -0.09
C GLU A 112 10.26 -12.72 -1.16
N ALA A 113 11.16 -13.53 -1.72
CA ALA A 113 10.85 -14.33 -2.91
C ALA A 113 9.76 -15.40 -2.68
N GLY A 114 9.70 -15.99 -1.49
CA GLY A 114 8.72 -17.04 -1.17
C GLY A 114 7.29 -16.51 -0.94
N THR A 115 7.14 -15.34 -0.31
CA THR A 115 5.82 -14.77 0.03
C THR A 115 5.39 -13.66 -0.90
N HIS A 116 6.31 -13.12 -1.71
CA HIS A 116 6.15 -11.94 -2.55
C HIS A 116 5.78 -10.67 -1.76
N LEU A 117 6.03 -10.67 -0.44
CA LEU A 117 5.79 -9.51 0.39
C LEU A 117 6.97 -8.54 0.33
N ILE A 118 6.64 -7.26 0.26
CA ILE A 118 7.59 -6.17 0.48
C ILE A 118 7.87 -6.09 1.99
N PHE A 119 9.11 -5.81 2.37
CA PHE A 119 9.47 -5.51 3.75
C PHE A 119 10.52 -4.39 3.82
N ASP A 120 10.62 -3.74 4.98
CA ASP A 120 11.65 -2.74 5.28
C ASP A 120 12.31 -3.12 6.61
N ARG A 121 13.63 -3.33 6.56
CA ARG A 121 14.52 -3.84 7.63
C ARG A 121 14.25 -5.27 8.11
#